data_AF-A0A9E1ACE3-F1
#
_entry.id   AF-A0A9E1ACE3-F1
#
_cell.length_a   1.000
_cell.length_b   1.000
_cell.length_c   1.000
_cell.angle_alpha   90.00
_cell.angle_beta   90.00
_cell.angle_gamma   90.00
#
_symmetry.space_group_name_H-M   'P 1'
#
loop_
_entity.id
_entity.type
_entity.pdbx_description
1 polymer ?
#
loop_
_entity_poly.entity_id
_entity_poly.type
_entity_poly.pdbx_seq_one_letter_code
_entity_poly.pdbx_strand_id
1 'polypeptide(L)' 'MSKNKVTYEKKVEIVRDYLDGRVRYKESIQRANNSAASFRHWVHLYKGNGAAGLLP' A
#
# COMPACT_ATOMS: atom_id res chain seq x y z
N MET A 1 -5.36 22.21 -2.86
CA MET A 1 -4.32 21.15 -2.91
C MET A 1 -4.99 19.82 -3.19
N SER A 2 -5.03 19.40 -4.44
CA SER A 2 -5.61 18.12 -4.87
C SER A 2 -4.82 17.00 -4.20
N LYS A 3 -5.44 16.24 -3.28
CA LYS A 3 -4.83 15.01 -2.77
C LYS A 3 -4.68 14.06 -3.96
N ASN A 4 -3.48 13.95 -4.54
CA ASN A 4 -3.20 12.93 -5.55
C ASN A 4 -3.48 11.57 -4.91
N LYS A 5 -4.60 10.95 -5.29
CA LYS A 5 -5.00 9.64 -4.80
C LYS A 5 -3.99 8.64 -5.35
N VAL A 6 -3.40 7.83 -4.49
CA VAL A 6 -2.55 6.72 -4.92
C VAL A 6 -3.37 5.81 -5.81
N THR A 7 -2.88 5.53 -7.03
CA THR A 7 -3.59 4.65 -7.96
C THR A 7 -3.65 3.23 -7.40
N TYR A 8 -4.61 2.44 -7.87
CA TYR A 8 -4.76 1.04 -7.47
C TYR A 8 -3.47 0.25 -7.74
N GLU A 9 -2.89 0.41 -8.93
CA GLU A 9 -1.69 -0.30 -9.36
C GLU A 9 -0.52 0.02 -8.43
N LYS A 10 -0.35 1.31 -8.08
CA LYS A 10 0.72 1.73 -7.19
C LYS A 10 0.54 1.20 -5.77
N LYS A 11 -0.71 1.11 -5.30
CA LYS A 11 -1.06 0.53 -4.00
C LYS A 11 -0.65 -0.95 -3.94
N VAL A 12 -0.97 -1.72 -4.98
CA VAL A 12 -0.62 -3.14 -5.11
C VAL A 12 0.89 -3.34 -5.17
N GLU A 13 1.59 -2.54 -5.98
CA GLU A 13 3.05 -2.57 -6.10
C GLU A 13 3.73 -2.40 -4.73
N ILE A 14 3.37 -1.35 -3.99
CA ILE A 14 4.00 -1.03 -2.71
C ILE A 14 3.73 -2.11 -1.66
N VAL A 15 2.50 -2.63 -1.59
CA VAL A 15 2.15 -3.68 -0.61
C VAL A 15 2.87 -4.99 -0.95
N ARG A 16 2.96 -5.35 -2.23
CA ARG A 16 3.69 -6.54 -2.67
C ARG A 16 5.18 -6.44 -2.35
N ASP A 17 5.83 -5.32 -2.69
CA ASP A 17 7.25 -5.11 -2.40
C ASP A 17 7.55 -5.20 -0.89
N TYR A 18 6.62 -4.70 -0.05
CA TYR A 18 6.75 -4.80 1.41
C TYR A 18 6.63 -6.25 1.89
N LEU A 19 5.63 -6.99 1.40
CA LEU A 19 5.40 -8.38 1.79
C LEU A 19 6.49 -9.33 1.29
N ASP A 20 7.06 -9.06 0.12
CA ASP A 20 8.22 -9.77 -0.44
C ASP A 20 9.53 -9.42 0.29
N GLY A 21 9.51 -8.47 1.25
CA GLY A 21 10.70 -8.03 1.98
C GLY A 21 11.68 -7.17 1.15
N ARG A 22 11.28 -6.72 -0.03
CA ARG A 22 12.11 -5.88 -0.93
C ARG A 22 12.29 -4.47 -0.41
N VAL A 23 11.32 -3.97 0.35
CA VAL A 23 11.34 -2.64 0.96
C VAL A 23 10.95 -2.70 2.43
N ARG A 24 11.47 -1.75 3.22
CA ARG A 24 11.12 -1.62 4.65
C ARG A 24 9.83 -0.85 4.84
N TYR A 25 9.16 -1.09 5.96
CA TYR A 25 7.91 -0.44 6.34
C TYR A 25 7.90 1.10 6.19
N LYS A 26 8.97 1.78 6.65
CA LYS A 26 9.11 3.24 6.55
C LYS A 26 9.15 3.72 5.09
N GLU A 27 9.85 2.98 4.24
CA GLU A 27 9.97 3.29 2.81
C GLU A 27 8.64 3.08 2.08
N SER A 28 7.90 2.01 2.42
CA SER A 28 6.57 1.77 1.87
C SER A 28 5.59 2.91 2.17
N ILE A 29 5.61 3.45 3.38
CA ILE A 29 4.78 4.60 3.78
C ILE A 29 5.15 5.85 2.97
N GLN A 30 6.44 6.10 2.77
CA GLN A 30 6.93 7.22 1.96
C GLN A 30 6.51 7.08 0.49
N ARG A 31 6.69 5.89 -0.10
CA ARG A 31 6.25 5.59 -1.47
C ARG A 31 4.73 5.73 -1.63
N ALA A 32 3.97 5.39 -0.60
CA ALA A 32 2.52 5.52 -0.58
C ALA A 32 2.05 6.97 -0.36
N ASN A 33 2.93 7.88 0.06
CA ASN A 33 2.59 9.24 0.48
C ASN A 33 1.33 9.26 1.38
N ASN A 34 1.22 8.28 2.29
CA ASN A 34 0.05 8.08 3.15
C ASN A 34 0.45 7.96 4.62
N SER A 35 -0.54 7.84 5.51
CA SER A 35 -0.28 7.57 6.92
C SER A 35 0.11 6.10 7.14
N ALA A 36 0.91 5.86 8.18
CA ALA A 36 1.24 4.50 8.62
C ALA A 36 0.00 3.64 8.91
N ALA A 37 -1.10 4.25 9.39
CA ALA A 37 -2.36 3.55 9.62
C ALA A 37 -3.01 3.10 8.32
N SER A 38 -3.07 3.97 7.30
CA SER A 38 -3.60 3.63 5.98
C SER A 38 -2.78 2.51 5.33
N PHE A 39 -1.45 2.58 5.40
CA PHE A 39 -0.60 1.52 4.87
C PHE A 39 -0.82 0.18 5.60
N ARG A 40 -0.93 0.19 6.94
CA ARG A 40 -1.24 -1.03 7.71
C ARG A 40 -2.57 -1.66 7.30
N HIS A 41 -3.58 -0.83 7.05
CA HIS A 41 -4.87 -1.28 6.56
C HIS A 41 -4.77 -1.92 5.17
N TRP A 42 -4.00 -1.35 4.25
CA TRP A 42 -3.77 -1.95 2.93
C TRP A 42 -3.10 -3.32 3.02
N VAL A 43 -2.08 -3.44 3.88
CA VAL A 43 -1.42 -4.73 4.13
C VAL A 43 -2.41 -5.76 4.67
N HIS A 44 -3.28 -5.36 5.61
CA HIS A 44 -4.32 -6.25 6.14
C HIS A 44 -5.29 -6.73 5.06
N LEU A 45 -5.84 -5.81 4.27
CA LEU A 45 -6.75 -6.14 3.16
C LEU A 45 -6.09 -7.05 2.12
N TYR A 46 -4.83 -6.79 1.78
CA TYR A 46 -4.09 -7.60 0.81
C TYR A 46 -3.81 -9.01 1.34
N LYS A 47 -3.52 -9.17 2.63
CA LYS A 47 -3.32 -10.51 3.24
C LYS A 47 -4.60 -11.34 3.24
N GLY A 48 -5.77 -10.72 3.37
CA GLY A 48 -7.06 -11.42 3.34
C GLY A 48 -7.53 -11.74 1.92
N ASN A 49 -7.42 -10.77 1.01
CA ASN A 49 -8.14 -10.79 -0.27
C ASN A 49 -7.20 -10.65 -1.49
N GLY A 50 -5.89 -10.67 -1.29
CA GLY A 50 -4.91 -10.37 -2.32
C GLY A 50 -5.08 -8.96 -2.90
N ALA A 51 -4.72 -8.78 -4.18
CA ALA A 51 -4.86 -7.49 -4.85
C ALA A 51 -6.31 -6.99 -4.91
N ALA A 52 -7.31 -7.89 -4.94
CA ALA A 52 -8.72 -7.52 -4.94
C ALA A 52 -9.15 -6.76 -3.67
N GLY A 53 -8.47 -6.98 -2.54
CA GLY A 53 -8.68 -6.21 -1.32
C GLY A 53 -8.30 -4.73 -1.42
N LEU A 54 -7.60 -4.32 -2.48
CA LEU A 54 -7.12 -2.95 -2.66
C LEU A 54 -7.89 -2.14 -3.70
N LEU A 55 -8.89 -2.75 -4.36
CA LEU A 55 -9.76 -2.09 -5.34
C LEU A 55 -10.44 -0.82 -4.77
N PRO A 56 -10.82 0.15 -5.63
CA PRO A 56 -11.34 1.45 -5.22
C PRO A 56 -12.61 1.41 -4.36
#